data_AF-A0A1G3TYK6-F1
#
_entry.id   AF-A0A1G3TYK6-F1
#
_cell.length_a   1.000
_cell.length_b   1.000
_cell.length_c   1.000
_cell.angle_alpha   90.00
_cell.angle_beta   90.00
_cell.angle_gamma   90.00
#
_symmetry.space_group_name_H-M   'P 1'
#
loop_
_entity.id
_entity.type
_entity.pdbx_description
1 polymer ?
#
loop_
_entity_poly.entity_id
_entity_poly.type
_entity_poly.pdbx_seq_one_letter_code
_entity_poly.pdbx_strand_id
1 'polypeptide(L)' 'MQWTNNLKIAVIENDIVTIGKLIQDLPAFENMDDAREALALIQESMKLVDDEKIKMIETMKKMKQTKAFLQNQ' A
#
# COMPACT_ATOMS: atom_id res chain seq x y z
N MET A 1 14.25 11.88 8.77
CA MET A 1 13.16 12.27 9.72
C MET A 1 12.46 11.02 10.28
N GLN A 2 11.77 11.13 11.44
CA GLN A 2 11.00 10.01 12.02
C GLN A 2 9.90 9.50 11.07
N TRP A 3 9.19 10.40 10.39
CA TRP A 3 8.15 10.03 9.42
C TRP A 3 8.70 9.19 8.27
N THR A 4 9.80 9.63 7.64
CA THR A 4 10.46 8.90 6.53
C THR A 4 10.93 7.51 6.96
N ASN A 5 11.46 7.40 8.19
CA ASN A 5 11.85 6.11 8.75
C ASN A 5 10.65 5.19 8.98
N ASN A 6 9.56 5.71 9.52
CA ASN A 6 8.33 4.95 9.72
C ASN A 6 7.75 4.48 8.37
N LEU A 7 7.76 5.33 7.34
CA LEU A 7 7.30 4.96 6.00
C LEU A 7 8.20 3.88 5.39
N LYS A 8 9.52 3.99 5.55
CA LYS A 8 10.48 2.98 5.09
C LYS A 8 10.24 1.62 5.75
N ILE A 9 10.01 1.59 7.07
CA ILE A 9 9.66 0.35 7.80
C ILE A 9 8.36 -0.23 7.24
N ALA A 10 7.31 0.59 7.11
CA ALA A 10 6.02 0.12 6.61
C ALA A 10 6.09 -0.42 5.18
N VAL A 11 6.91 0.18 4.31
CA VAL A 11 7.21 -0.32 2.96
C VAL A 11 7.91 -1.68 3.01
N ILE A 12 8.95 -1.83 3.85
CA ILE A 12 9.69 -3.09 3.99
C ILE A 12 8.78 -4.22 4.52
N GLU A 13 7.90 -3.89 5.47
CA GLU A 13 6.98 -4.85 6.09
C GLU A 13 5.72 -5.11 5.25
N ASN A 14 5.54 -4.41 4.13
CA ASN A 14 4.31 -4.40 3.34
C ASN A 14 3.05 -4.07 4.17
N ASP A 15 3.19 -3.21 5.19
CA ASP A 15 2.08 -2.76 6.02
C ASP A 15 1.32 -1.62 5.32
N ILE A 16 0.41 -2.01 4.44
CA ILE A 16 -0.40 -1.11 3.60
C ILE A 16 -1.30 -0.21 4.47
N VAL A 17 -1.71 -0.66 5.66
CA VAL A 17 -2.53 0.13 6.57
C VAL A 17 -1.72 1.27 7.15
N THR A 18 -0.50 0.99 7.61
CA THR A 18 0.40 2.01 8.14
C THR A 18 0.89 2.96 7.05
N ILE A 19 1.21 2.45 5.85
CA ILE A 19 1.48 3.26 4.66
C ILE A 19 0.34 4.26 4.41
N GLY A 20 -0.90 3.77 4.36
CA GLY A 20 -2.08 4.61 4.10
C GLY A 20 -2.26 5.74 5.12
N LYS A 21 -2.02 5.45 6.41
CA LYS A 21 -2.05 6.45 7.49
C LYS A 21 -0.94 7.49 7.33
N LEU A 22 0.29 7.05 7.08
CA LEU A 22 1.45 7.95 6.95
C LEU A 22 1.33 8.90 5.75
N ILE A 23 0.73 8.44 4.65
CA ILE A 23 0.51 9.28 3.46
C ILE A 23 -0.56 10.36 3.71
N GLN A 24 -1.55 10.11 4.58
CA GLN A 24 -2.55 11.13 4.95
C GLN A 24 -1.93 12.30 5.72
N ASP A 25 -0.93 12.01 6.55
CA ASP A 25 -0.24 12.99 7.38
C ASP A 25 1.16 13.30 6.83
N LEU A 26 1.21 13.82 5.60
CA LEU A 26 2.45 14.21 4.93
C LEU A 26 3.12 15.41 5.66
N PRO A 27 4.38 15.26 6.13
CA PRO A 27 5.08 16.34 6.81
C PRO A 27 5.57 17.40 5.82
N ALA A 28 5.89 18.59 6.33
CA ALA A 28 6.67 19.55 5.58
C ALA A 28 8.13 19.08 5.48
N PHE A 29 8.70 19.14 4.28
CA PHE A 29 10.10 18.79 4.05
C PHE A 29 10.94 20.06 4.00
N GLU A 30 11.96 20.15 4.84
CA GLU A 30 12.83 21.33 4.94
C GLU A 30 13.94 21.33 3.89
N ASN A 31 14.33 20.15 3.40
CA ASN A 31 15.38 19.99 2.41
C ASN A 31 14.91 19.13 1.22
N MET A 32 15.53 19.38 0.06
CA MET A 32 15.15 18.74 -1.19
C MET A 32 15.49 17.24 -1.22
N ASP A 33 16.49 16.81 -0.48
CA ASP A 33 16.94 15.42 -0.47
C ASP A 33 15.96 14.53 0.32
N ASP A 34 15.49 14.98 1.48
CA ASP A 34 14.42 14.34 2.26
C ASP A 34 13.12 14.28 1.44
N ALA A 35 12.80 15.34 0.69
CA ALA A 35 11.64 15.34 -0.20
C ALA A 35 11.77 14.31 -1.34
N ARG A 36 12.97 14.17 -1.93
CA ARG A 36 13.24 13.16 -2.95
C ARG A 36 13.17 11.74 -2.39
N GLU A 37 13.74 11.52 -1.20
CA GLU A 37 13.67 10.23 -0.52
C GLU A 37 12.22 9.85 -0.21
N ALA A 38 11.45 10.79 0.36
CA ALA A 38 10.03 10.59 0.62
C ALA A 38 9.25 10.29 -0.65
N LEU A 39 9.50 11.01 -1.75
CA LEU A 39 8.86 10.76 -3.04
C LEU A 39 9.15 9.35 -3.55
N ALA A 40 10.39 8.89 -3.50
CA ALA A 40 10.76 7.55 -3.92
C ALA A 40 10.05 6.47 -3.08
N LEU A 41 9.98 6.67 -1.76
CA LEU A 41 9.26 5.76 -0.87
C LEU A 41 7.74 5.75 -1.13
N ILE A 42 7.13 6.90 -1.40
CA ILE A 42 5.72 7.00 -1.76
C ILE A 42 5.45 6.26 -3.07
N GLN A 43 6.31 6.44 -4.09
CA GLN A 43 6.18 5.73 -5.35
C GLN A 43 6.25 4.21 -5.18
N GLU A 44 7.14 3.72 -4.32
CA GLU A 44 7.21 2.28 -4.01
C GLU A 44 5.98 1.81 -3.24
N SER A 45 5.53 2.62 -2.27
CA SER A 45 4.30 2.36 -1.51
C SER A 45 3.08 2.21 -2.41
N MET A 46 2.97 3.03 -3.46
CA MET A 46 1.88 2.95 -4.44
C MET A 46 1.86 1.62 -5.20
N LYS A 47 3.03 1.06 -5.54
CA LYS A 47 3.11 -0.25 -6.20
C LYS A 47 2.60 -1.36 -5.28
N LEU A 48 2.99 -1.34 -4.00
CA LEU A 48 2.52 -2.32 -3.02
C LEU A 48 1.00 -2.30 -2.84
N VAL A 49 0.42 -1.10 -2.80
CA VAL A 49 -1.04 -0.92 -2.71
C VAL A 49 -1.74 -1.49 -3.95
N ASP A 50 -1.22 -1.23 -5.15
CA ASP A 50 -1.82 -1.71 -6.40
C ASP A 50 -1.71 -3.24 -6.54
N ASP A 51 -0.57 -3.82 -6.15
CA ASP A 51 -0.37 -5.26 -6.13
C ASP A 51 -1.37 -5.96 -5.18
N GLU A 52 -1.59 -5.41 -3.99
CA GLU A 52 -2.56 -5.98 -3.05
C GLU A 52 -4.00 -5.83 -3.54
N LYS A 53 -4.31 -4.71 -4.19
CA LYS A 53 -5.62 -4.51 -4.84
C LYS A 53 -5.86 -5.56 -5.93
N ILE A 54 -4.86 -5.88 -6.74
CA ILE A 54 -4.96 -6.94 -7.76
C ILE A 54 -5.25 -8.29 -7.10
N LYS A 55 -4.48 -8.68 -6.07
CA LYS A 55 -4.71 -9.93 -5.33
C LYS A 55 -6.12 -10.00 -4.72
N MET A 56 -6.60 -8.89 -4.17
CA MET A 56 -7.94 -8.79 -3.61
C MET A 56 -9.02 -9.03 -4.68
N ILE A 57 -8.87 -8.40 -5.86
CA ILE A 57 -9.80 -8.59 -6.99
C ILE A 57 -9.83 -10.05 -7.44
N GLU A 58 -8.67 -10.69 -7.56
CA GLU A 58 -8.57 -12.10 -7.93
C GLU A 58 -9.24 -13.02 -6.89
N THR A 59 -9.03 -12.72 -5.62
CA THR A 59 -9.66 -13.45 -4.51
C THR A 59 -11.17 -13.32 -4.54
N MET A 60 -11.69 -12.10 -4.73
CA MET A 60 -13.13 -11.86 -4.89
C MET A 60 -13.71 -12.57 -6.12
N LYS A 61 -12.97 -12.63 -7.23
CA LYS A 61 -13.39 -13.36 -8.44
C LYS A 61 -13.55 -14.85 -8.14
N LYS A 62 -12.57 -15.46 -7.46
CA LYS A 62 -12.63 -16.87 -7.03
C LYS A 62 -13.82 -17.11 -6.11
N MET A 63 -14.04 -16.27 -5.11
CA MET A 63 -15.19 -16.37 -4.21
C MET A 63 -16.52 -16.32 -4.95
N LYS A 64 -16.68 -15.42 -5.93
CA LYS A 64 -17.89 -15.33 -6.77
C LYS A 64 -18.12 -16.61 -7.57
N GLN A 65 -17.06 -17.18 -8.17
CA GLN A 65 -17.14 -18.44 -8.92
C GLN A 65 -17.53 -19.61 -8.01
N THR A 66 -16.91 -19.73 -6.84
CA THR A 66 -17.26 -20.76 -5.85
C THR A 66 -18.71 -20.63 -5.39
N LYS A 67 -19.18 -19.40 -5.11
CA LYS A 67 -20.58 -19.16 -4.74
C LYS A 67 -21.54 -19.59 -5.86
N ALA A 68 -21.24 -19.23 -7.12
CA ALA A 68 -22.07 -19.61 -8.26
C ALA A 68 -22.11 -21.13 -8.46
N PHE A 69 -20.99 -21.83 -8.26
CA PHE A 69 -20.93 -23.29 -8.31
C PHE A 69 -21.83 -23.92 -7.24
N LEU A 70 -21.74 -23.46 -5.99
CA LEU A 70 -22.54 -23.98 -4.88
C LEU A 70 -24.05 -23.70 -5.02
N GLN A 71 -24.44 -22.61 -5.71
CA GLN A 71 -25.84 -22.28 -5.94
C GLN A 71 -26.50 -23.07 -7.09
N ASN A 72 -25.70 -23.72 -7.94
CA ASN A 72 -26.16 -24.52 -9.08
C ASN A 72 -26.13 -26.04 -8.78
N GLN A 73 -25.98 -26.43 -7.50
CA GLN A 73 -26.23 -27.79 -6.99
C GLN A 73 -27.59 -27.83 -6.31
#